data_AF-A0A2D6EQL4-F1
#
_entry.id   AF-A0A2D6EQL4-F1
#
_cell.length_a   1.000
_cell.length_b   1.000
_cell.length_c   1.000
_cell.angle_alpha   90.00
_cell.angle_beta   90.00
_cell.angle_gamma   90.00
#
_symmetry.space_group_name_H-M   'P 1'
#
loop_
_entity.id
_entity.type
_entity.pdbx_description
1 polymer ?
#
loop_
_entity_poly.entity_id
_entity_poly.type
_entity_poly.pdbx_seq_one_letter_code
_entity_poly.pdbx_strand_id
1 'polypeptide(L)'
;GKPLSGVKLIAKQVEPIKGYERFETKTGSDGTFRFDKLYPFSGYILIPTSGSWKTNERKKIQTTGDEKTIKLSLAVRFTRANGVVTDTKTGLMWAAHDNGKKINWPNAEAYCQTYKGGGFNDWRLPTKGELVALYKAGIRDHRDNQIIGLSACCPWASKTRGSKAVHFHFDAGDLCWGGQSCTDGTRALPVRGDKGTNLSLLLKTFTGPISTAIRINGGKERFLSLSCVLKKNRLN
;
A
#
# COMPACT_ATOMS: atom_id res chain seq x y z
N GLY A 1 2.30 -6.02 -4.30
CA GLY A 1 1.71 -6.13 -2.96
C GLY A 1 1.65 -7.58 -2.54
N LYS A 2 0.87 -7.89 -1.50
CA LYS A 2 0.49 -9.27 -1.15
C LYS A 2 -0.72 -9.71 -2.00
N PRO A 3 -0.90 -11.02 -2.28
CA PRO A 3 -2.15 -11.54 -2.82
C PRO A 3 -3.30 -11.22 -1.85
N LEU A 4 -4.46 -10.82 -2.38
CA LEU A 4 -5.64 -10.51 -1.57
C LEU A 4 -6.75 -11.52 -1.86
N SER A 5 -7.41 -11.99 -0.79
CA SER A 5 -8.53 -12.93 -0.87
C SER A 5 -9.88 -12.20 -0.95
N GLY A 6 -10.84 -12.76 -1.70
CA GLY A 6 -12.21 -12.27 -1.76
C GLY A 6 -12.41 -10.93 -2.46
N VAL A 7 -11.36 -10.37 -3.06
CA VAL A 7 -11.42 -9.11 -3.81
C VAL A 7 -12.19 -9.33 -5.10
N LYS A 8 -13.20 -8.49 -5.32
CA LYS A 8 -13.98 -8.46 -6.56
C LYS A 8 -13.12 -7.92 -7.68
N LEU A 9 -13.01 -8.66 -8.77
CA LEU A 9 -12.27 -8.29 -9.96
C LEU A 9 -13.20 -8.07 -11.13
N ILE A 10 -13.03 -6.95 -11.81
CA ILE A 10 -13.70 -6.63 -13.05
C ILE A 10 -12.69 -6.77 -14.18
N ALA A 11 -12.97 -7.60 -15.17
CA ALA A 11 -12.26 -7.57 -16.45
C ALA A 11 -13.08 -6.70 -17.42
N LYS A 12 -12.53 -5.55 -17.81
CA LYS A 12 -13.11 -4.67 -18.83
C LYS A 12 -12.36 -4.86 -20.15
N GLN A 13 -13.06 -5.18 -21.23
CA GLN A 13 -12.42 -5.35 -22.53
C GLN A 13 -11.84 -4.00 -23.01
N VAL A 14 -10.65 -4.03 -23.63
CA VAL A 14 -9.99 -2.84 -24.17
C VAL A 14 -10.73 -2.34 -25.41
N GLU A 15 -11.12 -3.26 -26.27
CA GLU A 15 -11.94 -3.02 -27.46
C GLU A 15 -13.28 -3.72 -27.26
N PRO A 16 -14.34 -3.00 -26.84
CA PRO A 16 -15.60 -3.63 -26.45
C PRO A 16 -16.30 -4.31 -27.63
N ILE A 17 -16.51 -5.61 -27.50
CA ILE A 17 -17.39 -6.39 -28.37
C ILE A 17 -18.73 -6.53 -27.65
N LYS A 18 -19.84 -6.36 -28.40
CA LYS A 18 -21.19 -6.48 -27.85
C LYS A 18 -21.38 -7.83 -27.14
N GLY A 19 -21.71 -7.79 -25.85
CA GLY A 19 -21.87 -8.98 -24.99
C GLY A 19 -20.60 -9.47 -24.29
N TYR A 20 -19.44 -8.86 -24.52
CA TYR A 20 -18.15 -9.19 -23.88
C TYR A 20 -17.48 -8.00 -23.19
N GLU A 21 -18.22 -6.92 -22.95
CA GLU A 21 -17.70 -5.65 -22.48
C GLU A 21 -17.07 -5.76 -21.08
N ARG A 22 -17.67 -6.60 -20.23
CA ARG A 22 -17.31 -6.71 -18.82
C ARG A 22 -17.62 -8.08 -18.22
N PHE A 23 -16.66 -8.62 -17.48
CA PHE A 23 -16.81 -9.82 -16.67
C PHE A 23 -16.41 -9.56 -15.22
N GLU A 24 -16.97 -10.34 -14.30
CA GLU A 24 -16.67 -10.24 -12.88
C GLU A 24 -16.26 -11.59 -12.31
N THR A 25 -15.34 -11.56 -11.36
CA THR A 25 -14.94 -12.73 -10.57
C THR A 25 -14.48 -12.28 -9.18
N LYS A 26 -14.09 -13.24 -8.34
CA LYS A 26 -13.44 -12.97 -7.05
C LYS A 26 -12.14 -13.75 -6.97
N THR A 27 -11.19 -13.15 -6.24
CA THR A 27 -9.96 -13.84 -5.86
C THR A 27 -10.23 -14.90 -4.79
N GLY A 28 -9.59 -16.06 -4.94
CA GLY A 28 -9.49 -17.10 -3.92
C GLY A 28 -8.52 -16.72 -2.79
N SER A 29 -8.33 -17.62 -1.84
CA SER A 29 -7.51 -17.37 -0.63
C SER A 29 -6.03 -17.07 -0.92
N ASP A 30 -5.51 -17.58 -2.03
CA ASP A 30 -4.14 -17.36 -2.52
C ASP A 30 -4.02 -16.14 -3.44
N GLY A 31 -5.10 -15.36 -3.58
CA GLY A 31 -5.20 -14.21 -4.48
C GLY A 31 -5.23 -14.57 -5.97
N THR A 32 -5.38 -15.85 -6.30
CA THR A 32 -5.63 -16.29 -7.66
C THR A 32 -7.10 -16.13 -8.01
N PHE A 33 -7.42 -15.98 -9.29
CA PHE A 33 -8.78 -15.86 -9.77
C PHE A 33 -8.92 -16.54 -11.13
N ARG A 34 -10.17 -16.74 -11.54
CA ARG A 34 -10.54 -17.35 -12.81
C ARG A 34 -11.73 -16.59 -13.41
N PHE A 35 -11.65 -16.33 -14.71
CA PHE A 35 -12.79 -15.98 -15.55
C PHE A 35 -13.11 -17.20 -16.42
N ASP A 36 -14.38 -17.40 -16.80
CA ASP A 36 -14.82 -18.56 -17.60
C ASP A 36 -15.28 -18.21 -19.03
N LYS A 37 -15.41 -16.91 -19.33
CA LYS A 37 -16.09 -16.42 -20.54
C LYS A 37 -15.39 -15.23 -21.19
N LEU A 38 -14.05 -15.16 -21.10
CA LEU A 38 -13.32 -14.11 -21.81
C LEU A 38 -13.29 -14.42 -23.32
N TYR A 39 -13.31 -13.37 -24.13
CA TYR A 39 -13.20 -13.49 -25.58
C TYR A 39 -11.75 -13.82 -25.96
N PRO A 40 -11.51 -14.75 -26.91
CA PRO A 40 -10.19 -15.07 -27.46
C PRO A 40 -9.44 -13.85 -28.02
N PHE A 41 -8.11 -13.90 -28.00
CA PHE A 41 -7.22 -12.91 -28.62
C PHE A 41 -7.55 -11.45 -28.29
N SER A 42 -8.07 -11.19 -27.10
CA SER A 42 -8.57 -9.88 -26.68
C SER A 42 -7.83 -9.33 -25.48
N GLY A 43 -7.64 -8.01 -25.50
CA GLY A 43 -7.08 -7.26 -24.39
C GLY A 43 -8.14 -6.97 -23.33
N TYR A 44 -7.80 -7.18 -22.07
CA TYR A 44 -8.63 -6.80 -20.92
C TYR A 44 -7.82 -5.98 -19.91
N ILE A 45 -8.51 -5.03 -19.26
CA ILE A 45 -8.02 -4.33 -18.07
C ILE A 45 -8.71 -4.92 -16.86
N LEU A 46 -7.92 -5.55 -16.00
CA LEU A 46 -8.37 -6.04 -14.70
C LEU A 46 -8.37 -4.90 -13.69
N ILE A 47 -9.51 -4.71 -13.03
CA ILE A 47 -9.76 -3.65 -12.07
C ILE A 47 -10.21 -4.29 -10.75
N PRO A 48 -9.34 -4.34 -9.72
CA PRO A 48 -9.75 -4.71 -8.37
C PRO A 48 -10.72 -3.68 -7.80
N THR A 49 -11.77 -4.18 -7.15
CA THR A 49 -12.81 -3.37 -6.52
C THR A 49 -13.16 -3.90 -5.13
N SER A 50 -13.55 -2.97 -4.25
CA SER A 50 -13.98 -3.25 -2.90
C SER A 50 -14.98 -2.19 -2.44
N GLY A 51 -15.91 -2.57 -1.56
CA GLY A 51 -16.82 -1.64 -0.90
C GLY A 51 -16.16 -0.85 0.24
N SER A 52 -15.03 -1.34 0.76
CA SER A 52 -14.37 -0.76 1.95
C SER A 52 -13.10 0.01 1.66
N TRP A 53 -12.52 -0.12 0.46
CA TRP A 53 -11.27 0.55 0.10
C TRP A 53 -11.17 0.81 -1.41
N LYS A 54 -10.34 1.79 -1.78
CA LYS A 54 -10.02 2.15 -3.17
C LYS A 54 -8.58 1.78 -3.52
N THR A 55 -8.30 1.59 -4.80
CA THR A 55 -6.94 1.42 -5.33
C THR A 55 -6.82 1.93 -6.76
N ASN A 56 -5.60 2.29 -7.16
CA ASN A 56 -5.26 2.66 -8.53
C ASN A 56 -4.72 1.50 -9.36
N GLU A 57 -4.61 0.32 -8.76
CA GLU A 57 -4.10 -0.86 -9.44
C GLU A 57 -4.97 -1.20 -10.65
N ARG A 58 -4.30 -1.50 -11.76
CA ARG A 58 -4.89 -1.94 -13.02
C ARG A 58 -3.91 -2.93 -13.62
N LYS A 59 -4.39 -4.09 -14.07
CA LYS A 59 -3.53 -5.08 -14.75
C LYS A 59 -4.06 -5.35 -16.14
N LYS A 60 -3.25 -5.06 -17.16
CA LYS A 60 -3.56 -5.46 -18.53
C LYS A 60 -3.26 -6.94 -18.71
N ILE A 61 -4.15 -7.65 -19.38
CA ILE A 61 -3.98 -9.04 -19.77
C ILE A 61 -4.39 -9.19 -21.23
N GLN A 62 -3.84 -10.18 -21.90
CA GLN A 62 -4.22 -10.60 -23.24
C GLN A 62 -4.65 -12.06 -23.14
N THR A 63 -5.82 -12.40 -23.67
CA THR A 63 -6.22 -13.81 -23.84
C THR A 63 -5.53 -14.39 -25.07
N THR A 64 -5.16 -15.68 -25.03
CA THR A 64 -4.60 -16.41 -26.18
C THR A 64 -5.49 -17.58 -26.54
N GLY A 65 -5.66 -17.87 -27.83
CA GLY A 65 -6.38 -19.06 -28.30
C GLY A 65 -7.74 -19.28 -27.62
N ASP A 66 -8.05 -20.54 -27.31
CA ASP A 66 -9.27 -20.96 -26.60
C ASP A 66 -9.16 -20.87 -25.08
N GLU A 67 -8.17 -20.16 -24.52
CA GLU A 67 -8.01 -20.03 -23.08
C GLU A 67 -9.16 -19.21 -22.47
N LYS A 68 -10.24 -19.92 -22.15
CA LYS A 68 -11.40 -19.40 -21.43
C LYS A 68 -11.07 -19.14 -19.97
N THR A 69 -9.91 -19.56 -19.47
CA THR A 69 -9.47 -19.52 -18.07
C THR A 69 -8.06 -18.97 -17.97
N ILE A 70 -7.91 -17.87 -17.22
CA ILE A 70 -6.62 -17.27 -16.91
C ILE A 70 -6.40 -17.33 -15.40
N LYS A 71 -5.35 -18.02 -14.95
CA LYS A 71 -4.93 -18.04 -13.54
C LYS A 71 -3.82 -17.02 -13.32
N LEU A 72 -4.15 -15.91 -12.67
CA LEU A 72 -3.19 -14.87 -12.33
C LEU A 72 -3.28 -14.55 -10.84
N SER A 73 -2.16 -14.14 -10.26
CA SER A 73 -2.17 -13.44 -8.98
C SER A 73 -2.29 -11.93 -9.22
N LEU A 74 -3.20 -11.28 -8.50
CA LEU A 74 -3.27 -9.83 -8.43
C LEU A 74 -2.72 -9.36 -7.08
N ALA A 75 -1.68 -8.53 -7.16
CA ALA A 75 -0.96 -8.07 -5.99
C ALA A 75 -1.17 -6.56 -5.79
N VAL A 76 -2.25 -6.17 -5.11
CA VAL A 76 -2.57 -4.75 -4.87
C VAL A 76 -1.56 -4.15 -3.90
N ARG A 77 -0.75 -3.17 -4.32
CA ARG A 77 0.24 -2.54 -3.43
C ARG A 77 -0.42 -1.51 -2.50
N PHE A 78 -1.18 -0.58 -3.04
CA PHE A 78 -1.78 0.51 -2.26
C PHE A 78 -3.28 0.34 -2.15
N THR A 79 -3.80 0.37 -0.93
CA THR A 79 -5.23 0.49 -0.65
C THR A 79 -5.50 1.76 0.13
N ARG A 80 -6.63 2.43 -0.13
CA ARG A 80 -7.04 3.64 0.58
C ARG A 80 -8.38 3.45 1.24
N ALA A 81 -8.44 3.71 2.55
CA ALA A 81 -9.66 3.72 3.35
C ALA A 81 -9.54 4.77 4.45
N ASN A 82 -10.63 5.48 4.77
CA ASN A 82 -10.71 6.40 5.91
C ASN A 82 -9.56 7.42 6.02
N GLY A 83 -9.15 7.99 4.89
CA GLY A 83 -8.05 8.98 4.85
C GLY A 83 -6.64 8.41 5.00
N VAL A 84 -6.48 7.08 5.02
CA VAL A 84 -5.19 6.39 5.14
C VAL A 84 -4.94 5.52 3.93
N VAL A 85 -3.69 5.52 3.47
CA VAL A 85 -3.19 4.64 2.41
C VAL A 85 -2.26 3.59 3.02
N THR A 86 -2.60 2.32 2.85
CA THR A 86 -1.77 1.20 3.29
C THR A 86 -0.91 0.69 2.13
N ASP A 87 0.42 0.65 2.30
CA ASP A 87 1.34 0.00 1.39
C ASP A 87 1.54 -1.47 1.82
N THR A 88 0.82 -2.39 1.18
CA THR A 88 0.85 -3.82 1.51
C THR A 88 2.21 -4.48 1.25
N LYS A 89 3.10 -3.82 0.50
CA LYS A 89 4.47 -4.31 0.24
C LYS A 89 5.40 -4.03 1.41
N THR A 90 5.30 -2.85 2.01
CA THR A 90 6.22 -2.40 3.08
C THR A 90 5.61 -2.51 4.48
N GLY A 91 4.29 -2.59 4.58
CA GLY A 91 3.57 -2.50 5.85
C GLY A 91 3.40 -1.07 6.37
N LEU A 92 3.94 -0.07 5.66
CA LEU A 92 3.79 1.33 6.02
C LEU A 92 2.38 1.84 5.70
N MET A 93 1.92 2.80 6.50
CA MET A 93 0.68 3.52 6.24
C MET A 93 0.98 5.01 6.09
N TRP A 94 0.29 5.64 5.16
CA TRP A 94 0.52 7.02 4.73
C TRP A 94 -0.76 7.82 4.89
N ALA A 95 -0.64 9.10 5.24
CA ALA A 95 -1.76 10.01 5.05
C ALA A 95 -2.17 10.01 3.58
N ALA A 96 -3.47 9.97 3.31
CA ALA A 96 -3.95 9.97 1.93
C ALA A 96 -3.73 11.31 1.21
N HIS A 97 -3.42 12.36 1.95
CA HIS A 97 -3.04 13.67 1.45
C HIS A 97 -1.90 14.24 2.29
N ASP A 98 -1.07 15.08 1.67
CA ASP A 98 -0.15 15.94 2.42
C ASP A 98 -0.90 17.04 3.18
N ASN A 99 -0.15 17.91 3.85
CA ASN A 99 -0.68 19.02 4.64
C ASN A 99 -1.33 20.15 3.81
N GLY A 100 -1.31 20.10 2.47
CA GLY A 100 -2.01 21.03 1.59
C GLY A 100 -1.41 22.44 1.48
N LYS A 101 -0.35 22.78 2.23
CA LYS A 101 0.20 24.14 2.29
C LYS A 101 1.71 24.17 2.49
N LYS A 102 2.35 25.27 2.09
CA LYS A 102 3.78 25.53 2.33
C LYS A 102 4.12 25.41 3.82
N ILE A 103 5.20 24.70 4.15
CA ILE A 103 5.59 24.42 5.54
C ILE A 103 7.10 24.27 5.70
N ASN A 104 7.65 24.85 6.77
CA ASN A 104 9.06 24.68 7.11
C ASN A 104 9.31 23.32 7.78
N TRP A 105 10.56 22.90 7.91
CA TRP A 105 10.88 21.56 8.40
C TRP A 105 10.43 21.32 9.86
N PRO A 106 10.69 22.22 10.83
CA PRO A 106 10.23 22.00 12.21
C PRO A 106 8.71 21.90 12.33
N ASN A 107 7.96 22.74 11.62
CA ASN A 107 6.50 22.66 11.61
C ASN A 107 6.00 21.41 10.88
N ALA A 108 6.72 20.91 9.87
CA ALA A 108 6.39 19.66 9.18
C ALA A 108 6.53 18.46 10.12
N GLU A 109 7.60 18.43 10.91
CA GLU A 109 7.80 17.41 11.94
C GLU A 109 6.67 17.45 12.98
N ALA A 110 6.37 18.64 13.53
CA ALA A 110 5.28 18.82 14.49
C ALA A 110 3.90 18.46 13.89
N TYR A 111 3.65 18.83 12.62
CA TYR A 111 2.42 18.47 11.92
C TYR A 111 2.26 16.95 11.84
N CYS A 112 3.31 16.23 11.45
CA CYS A 112 3.26 14.78 11.39
C CYS A 112 3.02 14.15 12.76
N GLN A 113 3.66 14.63 13.83
CA GLN A 113 3.49 14.08 15.19
C GLN A 113 2.07 14.31 15.75
N THR A 114 1.43 15.41 15.35
CA THR A 114 0.08 15.77 15.81
C THR A 114 -1.03 15.28 14.89
N TYR A 115 -0.71 14.77 13.70
CA TYR A 115 -1.67 14.23 12.74
C TYR A 115 -2.45 13.05 13.34
N LYS A 116 -3.78 13.00 13.10
CA LYS A 116 -4.72 12.00 13.66
C LYS A 116 -5.48 11.19 12.61
N GLY A 117 -4.95 11.09 11.39
CA GLY A 117 -5.59 10.36 10.30
C GLY A 117 -5.85 8.89 10.66
N GLY A 118 -7.03 8.38 10.30
CA GLY A 118 -7.43 6.99 10.51
C GLY A 118 -7.50 6.53 11.98
N GLY A 119 -7.54 7.46 12.95
CA GLY A 119 -7.60 7.13 14.38
C GLY A 119 -6.24 6.79 15.02
N PHE A 120 -5.14 7.11 14.35
CA PHE A 120 -3.79 6.77 14.79
C PHE A 120 -3.01 7.98 15.34
N ASN A 121 -2.03 7.70 16.22
CA ASN A 121 -1.28 8.72 16.97
C ASN A 121 0.25 8.65 16.78
N ASP A 122 0.75 7.65 16.06
CA ASP A 122 2.17 7.32 15.88
C ASP A 122 2.72 7.78 14.51
N TRP A 123 2.18 8.88 14.01
CA TRP A 123 2.59 9.46 12.73
C TRP A 123 3.91 10.22 12.86
N ARG A 124 4.72 10.16 11.80
CA ARG A 124 6.05 10.78 11.73
C ARG A 124 6.33 11.31 10.34
N LEU A 125 7.35 12.15 10.25
CA LEU A 125 7.92 12.57 8.98
C LEU A 125 8.62 11.36 8.32
N PRO A 126 8.53 11.20 6.98
CA PRO A 126 9.08 10.03 6.29
C PRO A 126 10.60 10.11 6.19
N THR A 127 11.24 8.95 6.06
CA THR A 127 12.66 8.88 5.73
C THR A 127 12.90 9.12 4.24
N LYS A 128 14.14 9.43 3.86
CA LYS A 128 14.54 9.57 2.45
C LYS A 128 14.20 8.32 1.62
N GLY A 129 14.47 7.13 2.18
CA GLY A 129 14.25 5.86 1.50
C GLY A 129 12.77 5.57 1.25
N GLU A 130 11.90 5.98 2.18
CA GLU A 130 10.46 5.79 2.04
C GLU A 130 9.87 6.69 0.94
N LEU A 131 10.30 7.96 0.84
CA LEU A 131 9.88 8.86 -0.25
C LEU A 131 10.34 8.36 -1.62
N VAL A 132 11.61 7.94 -1.73
CA VAL A 132 12.15 7.31 -2.95
C VAL A 132 11.35 6.06 -3.32
N ALA A 133 10.95 5.25 -2.34
CA ALA A 133 10.17 4.03 -2.56
C ALA A 133 8.73 4.31 -3.03
N LEU A 134 8.11 5.43 -2.63
CA LEU A 134 6.83 5.90 -3.17
C LEU A 134 6.99 6.37 -4.62
N TYR A 135 8.02 7.16 -4.92
CA TYR A 135 8.28 7.60 -6.29
C TYR A 135 8.52 6.42 -7.23
N LYS A 136 9.36 5.46 -6.84
CA LYS A 136 9.57 4.21 -7.60
C LYS A 136 8.29 3.37 -7.75
N ALA A 137 7.28 3.58 -6.90
CA ALA A 137 5.98 2.95 -6.99
C ALA A 137 5.02 3.59 -8.01
N GLY A 138 5.41 4.71 -8.63
CA GLY A 138 4.54 5.47 -9.52
C GLY A 138 3.72 6.57 -8.84
N ILE A 139 3.93 6.83 -7.54
CA ILE A 139 3.37 8.02 -6.89
C ILE A 139 4.06 9.26 -7.47
N ARG A 140 3.27 10.26 -7.84
CA ARG A 140 3.69 11.54 -8.43
C ARG A 140 2.84 12.66 -7.84
N ASP A 141 3.37 13.87 -7.86
CA ASP A 141 2.63 15.09 -7.52
C ASP A 141 1.68 15.52 -8.65
N HIS A 142 0.71 16.38 -8.31
CA HIS A 142 -0.22 17.06 -9.24
C HIS A 142 -0.93 16.17 -10.27
N ARG A 143 -0.98 14.85 -10.05
CA ARG A 143 -1.75 13.93 -10.88
C ARG A 143 -3.12 13.72 -10.27
N ASP A 144 -4.14 13.96 -11.09
CA ASP A 144 -5.51 13.60 -10.75
C ASP A 144 -5.61 12.12 -10.42
N ASN A 145 -6.50 11.79 -9.48
CA ASN A 145 -6.80 10.44 -9.05
C ASN A 145 -5.62 9.65 -8.47
N GLN A 146 -4.55 10.28 -7.96
CA GLN A 146 -3.52 9.57 -7.21
C GLN A 146 -4.04 8.97 -5.90
N ILE A 147 -3.49 7.80 -5.54
CA ILE A 147 -3.88 7.10 -4.30
C ILE A 147 -3.43 7.88 -3.05
N ILE A 148 -2.26 8.54 -3.14
CA ILE A 148 -1.75 9.55 -2.20
C ILE A 148 -1.74 10.89 -2.93
N GLY A 149 -2.53 11.85 -2.46
CA GLY A 149 -2.61 13.18 -3.06
C GLY A 149 -1.52 14.11 -2.52
N LEU A 150 -0.60 14.52 -3.40
CA LEU A 150 0.39 15.55 -3.10
C LEU A 150 -0.01 16.87 -3.75
N SER A 151 -0.04 17.94 -2.96
CA SER A 151 -0.38 19.29 -3.40
C SER A 151 0.85 20.11 -3.85
N ALA A 152 2.05 19.54 -3.76
CA ALA A 152 3.28 20.00 -4.41
C ALA A 152 4.31 18.87 -4.49
N CYS A 153 5.36 19.09 -5.29
CA CYS A 153 6.46 18.15 -5.51
C CYS A 153 7.16 17.68 -4.23
N CYS A 154 7.22 18.51 -3.19
CA CYS A 154 8.39 18.50 -2.32
C CYS A 154 8.13 18.19 -0.83
N PRO A 155 7.65 16.98 -0.46
CA PRO A 155 7.58 16.57 0.94
C PRO A 155 8.94 16.55 1.63
N TRP A 156 8.99 17.08 2.85
CA TRP A 156 10.13 16.95 3.74
C TRP A 156 10.35 15.50 4.18
N ALA A 157 11.62 15.13 4.32
CA ALA A 157 12.10 13.92 4.96
C ALA A 157 12.67 14.24 6.36
N SER A 158 12.69 13.24 7.24
CA SER A 158 13.12 13.37 8.64
C SER A 158 14.63 13.60 8.83
N LYS A 159 15.45 13.49 7.78
CA LYS A 159 16.91 13.55 7.90
C LYS A 159 17.40 14.99 7.79
N THR A 160 18.16 15.43 8.80
CA THR A 160 18.78 16.75 8.91
C THR A 160 20.32 16.67 8.82
N ARG A 161 20.95 17.83 8.60
CA ARG A 161 22.41 18.05 8.64
C ARG A 161 22.66 19.54 8.92
N GLY A 162 23.04 19.85 10.16
CA GLY A 162 23.14 21.25 10.62
C GLY A 162 21.81 21.97 10.44
N SER A 163 21.84 23.20 9.91
CA SER A 163 20.64 24.00 9.61
C SER A 163 19.86 23.54 8.36
N LYS A 164 20.23 22.41 7.75
CA LYS A 164 19.58 21.86 6.56
C LYS A 164 18.76 20.61 6.85
N ALA A 165 17.72 20.40 6.07
CA ALA A 165 16.94 19.18 6.00
C ALA A 165 16.76 18.73 4.54
N VAL A 166 16.32 17.48 4.36
CA VAL A 166 16.07 16.95 3.02
C VAL A 166 14.61 16.95 2.66
N HIS A 167 14.29 17.36 1.44
CA HIS A 167 13.00 17.15 0.81
C HIS A 167 13.20 16.36 -0.49
N PHE A 168 12.15 15.68 -0.94
CA PHE A 168 12.19 14.86 -2.15
C PHE A 168 11.27 15.48 -3.20
N HIS A 169 11.78 15.67 -4.42
CA HIS A 169 11.06 16.24 -5.56
C HIS A 169 10.33 15.12 -6.30
N PHE A 170 9.00 15.04 -6.21
CA PHE A 170 8.19 13.98 -6.84
C PHE A 170 7.98 14.16 -8.35
N ASP A 171 8.28 15.33 -8.88
CA ASP A 171 8.31 15.68 -10.29
C ASP A 171 9.60 15.17 -10.96
N ALA A 172 10.76 15.43 -10.35
CA ALA A 172 12.08 15.06 -10.90
C ALA A 172 12.61 13.71 -10.37
N GLY A 173 12.22 13.28 -9.18
CA GLY A 173 12.63 12.01 -8.57
C GLY A 173 13.93 12.05 -7.77
N ASP A 174 14.36 13.22 -7.29
CA ASP A 174 15.64 13.44 -6.61
C ASP A 174 15.51 14.02 -5.19
N LEU A 175 16.62 13.96 -4.45
CA LEU A 175 16.72 14.38 -3.05
C LEU A 175 17.52 15.67 -2.94
N CYS A 176 16.90 16.71 -2.40
CA CYS A 176 17.51 18.03 -2.27
C CYS A 176 17.71 18.40 -0.79
N TRP A 177 18.80 19.13 -0.50
CA TRP A 177 19.06 19.70 0.83
C TRP A 177 18.63 21.17 0.84
N GLY A 178 17.65 21.52 1.66
CA GLY A 178 17.19 22.90 1.87
C GLY A 178 17.45 23.37 3.31
N GLY A 179 17.44 24.67 3.55
CA GLY A 179 17.45 25.21 4.91
C GLY A 179 16.18 24.79 5.66
N GLN A 180 16.27 24.47 6.95
CA GLN A 180 15.11 24.03 7.74
C GLN A 180 13.99 25.08 7.82
N SER A 181 14.32 26.37 7.66
CA SER A 181 13.37 27.47 7.63
C SER A 181 12.69 27.67 6.26
N CYS A 182 13.15 27.00 5.19
CA CYS A 182 12.57 27.22 3.87
C CYS A 182 11.15 26.64 3.81
N THR A 183 10.26 27.36 3.12
CA THR A 183 8.86 27.00 2.95
C THR A 183 8.48 26.84 1.49
N ASP A 184 9.45 26.94 0.57
CA ASP A 184 9.14 27.07 -0.84
C ASP A 184 8.75 25.73 -1.47
N GLY A 185 7.46 25.57 -1.77
CA GLY A 185 6.90 24.36 -2.34
C GLY A 185 6.86 23.15 -1.40
N THR A 186 7.43 23.25 -0.19
CA THR A 186 7.61 22.10 0.69
C THR A 186 6.31 21.66 1.38
N ARG A 187 6.21 20.35 1.65
CA ARG A 187 5.03 19.69 2.23
C ARG A 187 5.40 18.76 3.38
N ALA A 188 4.41 18.39 4.18
CA ALA A 188 4.51 17.33 5.17
C ALA A 188 3.58 16.18 4.74
N LEU A 189 4.14 14.99 4.54
CA LEU A 189 3.40 13.76 4.25
C LEU A 189 3.57 12.78 5.40
N PRO A 190 2.62 12.70 6.34
CA PRO A 190 2.70 11.77 7.46
C PRO A 190 2.81 10.31 7.00
N VAL A 191 3.73 9.59 7.61
CA VAL A 191 3.86 8.13 7.50
C VAL A 191 3.90 7.52 8.90
N ARG A 192 3.43 6.27 9.03
CA ARG A 192 3.54 5.48 10.26
C ARG A 192 3.95 4.04 9.94
N GLY A 193 4.38 3.34 10.98
CA GLY A 193 4.95 1.98 10.91
C GLY A 193 6.47 1.97 11.11
N ASP A 194 6.99 0.79 11.38
CA ASP A 194 8.39 0.58 11.73
C ASP A 194 9.32 1.06 10.61
N LYS A 195 10.43 1.71 10.98
CA LYS A 195 11.44 2.31 10.07
C LYS A 195 12.26 1.28 9.27
N GLY A 196 11.72 0.08 9.08
CA GLY A 196 12.38 -1.06 8.47
C GLY A 196 12.36 -2.24 9.43
N THR A 197 11.31 -3.05 9.35
CA THR A 197 11.46 -4.47 9.70
C THR A 197 10.52 -5.34 8.88
N ASN A 198 11.14 -6.42 8.43
CA ASN A 198 10.62 -7.67 7.92
C ASN A 198 9.16 -8.00 8.29
N LEU A 199 8.47 -8.63 7.35
CA LEU A 199 7.05 -8.97 7.32
C LEU A 199 6.53 -9.89 8.45
N SER A 200 7.34 -10.19 9.47
CA SER A 200 6.96 -11.07 10.58
C SER A 200 6.06 -10.40 11.64
N LEU A 201 5.91 -9.07 11.62
CA LEU A 201 5.12 -8.34 12.63
C LEU A 201 3.71 -7.92 12.19
N LEU A 202 3.21 -8.40 11.05
CA LEU A 202 1.87 -8.07 10.53
C LEU A 202 0.78 -9.09 10.93
N LEU A 203 1.09 -10.02 11.84
CA LEU A 203 0.15 -11.04 12.34
C LEU A 203 -0.51 -10.70 13.69
N LYS A 204 -0.33 -9.48 14.23
CA LYS A 204 -0.89 -9.11 15.55
C LYS A 204 -2.11 -8.20 15.55
N THR A 205 -2.72 -7.91 14.40
CA THR A 205 -3.99 -7.17 14.35
C THR A 205 -5.00 -7.85 13.45
N PHE A 206 -5.39 -9.07 13.82
CA PHE A 206 -6.66 -9.67 13.43
C PHE A 206 -7.28 -10.28 14.68
N THR A 207 -8.12 -9.52 15.38
CA THR A 207 -9.07 -10.07 16.34
C THR A 207 -10.31 -10.50 15.57
N GLY A 208 -10.28 -11.75 15.09
CA GLY A 208 -11.39 -12.44 14.45
C GLY A 208 -11.04 -13.94 14.34
N PRO A 209 -12.00 -14.86 14.49
CA PRO A 209 -11.70 -16.27 14.69
C PRO A 209 -11.33 -16.91 13.36
N ILE A 210 -10.04 -17.08 13.11
CA ILE A 210 -9.56 -18.01 12.08
C ILE A 210 -8.51 -18.89 12.75
N SER A 211 -8.96 -20.09 13.14
CA SER A 211 -8.06 -21.19 13.50
C SER A 211 -7.19 -21.49 12.28
N THR A 212 -5.92 -21.08 12.32
CA THR A 212 -4.93 -21.48 11.32
C THR A 212 -3.86 -22.28 12.04
N ALA A 213 -3.81 -23.58 11.75
CA ALA A 213 -2.75 -24.46 12.19
C ALA A 213 -1.42 -24.01 11.56
N ILE A 214 -0.41 -23.73 12.40
CA ILE A 214 0.96 -23.48 11.94
C ILE A 214 1.67 -24.82 11.91
N ARG A 215 2.11 -25.25 10.72
CA ARG A 215 2.94 -26.45 10.55
C ARG A 215 4.38 -26.10 10.92
N ILE A 216 4.91 -26.69 12.00
CA ILE A 216 6.32 -26.62 12.34
C ILE A 216 6.98 -27.92 11.88
N ASN A 217 8.09 -27.84 11.16
CA ASN A 217 8.85 -29.00 10.69
C ASN A 217 9.27 -29.88 11.88
N GLY A 218 8.96 -31.18 11.78
CA GLY A 218 9.22 -32.20 12.81
C GLY A 218 7.92 -32.88 13.24
N GLY A 219 7.62 -34.03 12.65
CA GLY A 219 6.34 -34.72 12.78
C GLY A 219 5.91 -35.02 14.22
N LYS A 220 4.89 -34.32 14.69
CA LYS A 220 3.74 -34.79 15.49
C LYS A 220 2.84 -33.60 15.81
N GLU A 221 1.59 -33.64 15.36
CA GLU A 221 0.60 -32.61 15.69
C GLU A 221 0.27 -32.66 17.18
N ARG A 222 0.42 -31.53 17.88
CA ARG A 222 -0.18 -31.32 19.20
C ARG A 222 -0.85 -29.94 19.23
N PHE A 223 -2.13 -29.92 19.56
CA PHE A 223 -2.87 -28.70 19.85
C PHE A 223 -2.39 -28.15 21.20
N LEU A 224 -1.84 -26.94 21.21
CA LEU A 224 -1.53 -26.22 22.44
C LEU A 224 -2.32 -24.91 22.48
N SER A 225 -3.09 -24.73 23.55
CA SER A 225 -3.76 -23.47 23.86
C SER A 225 -2.74 -22.36 24.10
N LEU A 226 -3.06 -21.14 23.62
CA LEU A 226 -2.20 -19.95 23.61
C LEU A 226 -1.71 -19.53 25.01
N SER A 227 -2.39 -19.97 26.08
CA SER A 227 -2.00 -19.71 27.46
C SER A 227 -0.75 -20.50 27.91
N CYS A 228 -0.35 -21.57 27.20
CA CYS A 228 0.81 -22.39 27.58
C CYS A 228 2.14 -21.84 27.04
N VAL A 229 2.13 -21.13 25.91
CA VAL A 229 3.35 -20.61 25.25
C VAL A 229 3.97 -19.44 26.02
N LEU A 230 3.15 -18.62 26.68
CA LEU A 230 3.63 -17.42 27.38
C LEU A 230 4.34 -17.71 28.72
N LYS A 231 4.15 -18.90 29.31
CA LYS A 231 4.85 -19.28 30.56
C LYS A 231 6.28 -19.78 30.36
N LYS A 232 6.66 -20.19 29.14
CA LYS A 232 7.98 -20.80 28.88
C LYS A 232 9.09 -19.78 28.54
N ASN A 233 8.74 -18.54 28.21
CA ASN A 233 9.71 -17.47 27.87
C ASN A 233 9.99 -16.49 29.03
N ARG A 234 9.82 -16.91 30.29
CA ARG A 234 10.24 -16.14 31.49
C ARG A 234 11.36 -16.80 32.30
N LEU A 235 12.06 -17.77 31.73
CA LEU A 235 13.28 -18.32 32.31
C LEU A 235 14.23 -18.65 31.14
N ASN A 236 15.09 -17.68 30.83
CA ASN A 236 16.46 -17.78 30.31
C ASN A 236 16.93 -16.39 29.87
#